data_AF-R7XWS3-F1
#
_entry.id   AF-R7XWS3-F1
#
_cell.length_a   1.000
_cell.length_b   1.000
_cell.length_c   1.000
_cell.angle_alpha   90.00
_cell.angle_beta   90.00
_cell.angle_gamma   90.00
#
_symmetry.space_group_name_H-M   'P 1'
#
loop_
_entity.id
_entity.type
_entity.pdbx_description
1 polymer ?
#
loop_
_entity_poly.entity_id
_entity_poly.type
_entity_poly.pdbx_seq_one_letter_code
_entity_poly.pdbx_strand_id
1 'polypeptide(L)'
;MMRLLSVELTRLRWRRAIVVLLVACIAVPLIMLAGFAWSTRPFSEADIAEAKQLAAQEAQQPYIAEEIARCEQDPENYTGPGATAADCTEALTPTYQNYLYRQEFTLTSLRTDVGAAAIIIMTGLMMLVGTTFVGHDWNTGSMSNQLLFEPRRLRVWWAKGLAVMLVGAVVGAAVLATFWAGASLVAASRDVRVEPGLWSTIVETQARGVVAIALGGLLGLALTMLFRSTVATLSLMFGISIAGSLLIMTVLGEEGTRWLLPTNFLAFVLGGFTYYDGSACSFSPDGMTSGDCERHVSAMDGGVVLAVIVVVAVLLSVWSMRRRDVP
;
A
#
# COMPACT_ATOMS: atom_id res chain seq x y z
N MET A 1 19.66 29.94 -2.84
CA MET A 1 18.94 28.66 -2.66
C MET A 1 18.64 28.01 -4.01
N MET A 2 18.01 28.71 -4.96
CA MET A 2 17.68 28.17 -6.29
C MET A 2 18.86 27.51 -7.02
N ARG A 3 20.04 28.16 -7.09
CA ARG A 3 21.23 27.57 -7.74
C ARG A 3 21.67 26.25 -7.09
N LEU A 4 21.64 26.14 -5.77
CA LEU A 4 22.00 24.90 -5.04
C LEU A 4 21.00 23.79 -5.35
N LEU A 5 19.70 24.12 -5.36
CA LEU A 5 18.66 23.17 -5.71
C LEU A 5 18.83 22.63 -7.13
N SER A 6 19.10 23.49 -8.12
CA SER A 6 19.34 23.06 -9.51
C SER A 6 20.54 22.12 -9.63
N VAL A 7 21.61 22.37 -8.86
CA VAL A 7 22.78 21.48 -8.81
C VAL A 7 22.39 20.12 -8.22
N GLU A 8 21.66 20.08 -7.10
CA GLU A 8 21.25 18.83 -6.47
C GLU A 8 20.29 18.02 -7.34
N LEU A 9 19.35 18.66 -8.04
CA LEU A 9 18.48 18.01 -9.02
C LEU A 9 19.28 17.39 -10.17
N THR A 10 20.30 18.10 -10.65
CA THR A 10 21.19 17.59 -11.70
C THR A 10 21.97 16.37 -11.18
N ARG A 11 22.56 16.45 -9.98
CA ARG A 11 23.29 15.34 -9.37
C ARG A 11 22.41 14.12 -9.14
N LEU A 12 21.16 14.32 -8.72
CA LEU A 12 20.19 13.25 -8.53
C LEU A 12 19.88 12.55 -9.86
N ARG A 13 19.61 13.33 -10.92
CA ARG A 13 19.29 12.82 -12.27
C ARG A 13 20.41 11.99 -12.90
N TRP A 14 21.67 12.36 -12.69
CA TRP A 14 22.81 11.68 -13.34
C TRP A 14 23.33 10.47 -12.55
N ARG A 15 22.82 10.21 -11.34
CA ARG A 15 23.25 9.05 -10.55
C ARG A 15 22.55 7.79 -11.02
N ARG A 16 23.32 6.87 -11.60
CA ARG A 16 22.82 5.58 -12.12
C ARG A 16 21.95 4.83 -11.11
N ALA A 17 22.41 4.69 -9.87
CA ALA A 17 21.64 4.00 -8.82
C ALA A 17 20.28 4.67 -8.55
N ILE A 18 20.22 6.01 -8.59
CA ILE A 18 18.97 6.76 -8.41
C ILE A 18 18.07 6.58 -9.62
N VAL A 19 18.62 6.66 -10.83
CA VAL A 19 17.86 6.42 -12.07
C VAL A 19 17.22 5.03 -12.05
N VAL A 20 17.94 4.00 -11.62
CA VAL A 20 17.39 2.64 -11.49
C VAL A 20 16.23 2.59 -10.49
N LEU A 21 16.38 3.23 -9.32
CA LEU A 21 15.30 3.30 -8.33
C LEU A 21 14.07 4.07 -8.86
N LEU A 22 14.28 5.17 -9.60
CA LEU A 22 13.20 5.93 -10.21
C LEU A 22 12.50 5.14 -11.33
N VAL A 23 13.25 4.36 -12.10
CA VAL A 23 12.66 3.42 -13.07
C VAL A 23 11.82 2.37 -12.34
N ALA A 24 12.28 1.85 -11.20
CA ALA A 24 11.48 0.94 -10.39
C ALA A 24 10.19 1.60 -9.85
N CYS A 25 10.25 2.88 -9.43
CA CYS A 25 9.07 3.65 -9.01
C CYS A 25 8.00 3.76 -10.12
N ILE A 26 8.41 3.70 -11.40
CA ILE A 26 7.49 3.73 -12.54
C ILE A 26 7.04 2.31 -12.89
N ALA A 27 7.99 1.38 -13.05
CA ALA A 27 7.74 0.05 -13.55
C ALA A 27 6.85 -0.76 -12.60
N VAL A 28 7.10 -0.73 -11.29
CA VAL A 28 6.39 -1.60 -10.35
C VAL A 28 4.88 -1.28 -10.29
N PRO A 29 4.43 -0.02 -10.10
CA PRO A 29 3.00 0.29 -10.12
C PRO A 29 2.31 -0.06 -11.45
N LEU A 30 2.98 0.13 -12.59
CA LEU A 30 2.42 -0.20 -13.90
C LEU A 30 2.30 -1.71 -14.10
N ILE A 31 3.28 -2.49 -13.64
CA ILE A 31 3.22 -3.96 -13.63
C ILE A 31 2.09 -4.44 -12.72
N MET A 32 1.92 -3.82 -11.54
CA MET A 32 0.83 -4.16 -10.62
C MET A 32 -0.54 -3.87 -11.24
N LEU A 33 -0.71 -2.73 -11.92
CA LEU A 33 -1.94 -2.43 -12.67
C LEU A 33 -2.19 -3.44 -13.77
N ALA A 34 -1.17 -3.76 -14.58
CA ALA A 34 -1.28 -4.73 -15.66
C ALA A 34 -1.63 -6.12 -15.12
N GLY A 35 -1.00 -6.54 -14.02
CA GLY A 35 -1.28 -7.79 -13.33
C GLY A 35 -2.72 -7.85 -12.82
N PHE A 36 -3.20 -6.78 -12.17
CA PHE A 36 -4.58 -6.70 -11.70
C PHE A 36 -5.59 -6.69 -12.84
N ALA A 37 -5.33 -5.92 -13.90
CA ALA A 37 -6.18 -5.93 -15.09
C ALA A 37 -6.21 -7.34 -15.73
N TRP A 38 -5.08 -8.03 -15.80
CA TRP A 38 -4.99 -9.38 -16.34
C TRP A 38 -5.72 -10.41 -15.48
N SER A 39 -5.59 -10.31 -14.16
CA SER A 39 -6.22 -11.23 -13.20
C SER A 39 -7.71 -11.02 -13.04
N THR A 40 -8.26 -9.91 -13.55
CA THR A 40 -9.70 -9.56 -13.50
C THR A 40 -10.34 -9.49 -14.88
N ARG A 41 -9.69 -10.03 -15.91
CA ARG A 41 -10.22 -10.01 -17.28
C ARG A 41 -11.54 -10.81 -17.36
N PRO A 42 -12.44 -10.48 -18.31
CA PRO A 42 -13.63 -11.29 -18.57
C PRO A 42 -13.27 -12.75 -18.92
N PHE A 43 -14.16 -13.69 -18.61
CA PHE A 43 -13.99 -15.08 -18.99
C PHE A 43 -14.13 -15.25 -20.51
N SER A 44 -13.27 -16.08 -21.09
CA SER A 44 -13.36 -16.43 -22.51
C SER A 44 -14.48 -17.44 -22.75
N GLU A 45 -14.93 -17.59 -23.99
CA GLU A 45 -15.88 -18.66 -24.33
C GLU A 45 -15.30 -20.06 -24.03
N ALA A 46 -13.98 -20.22 -24.15
CA ALA A 46 -13.30 -21.46 -23.79
C ALA A 46 -13.33 -21.69 -22.26
N ASP A 47 -13.10 -20.64 -21.45
CA ASP A 47 -13.18 -20.72 -19.98
C ASP A 47 -14.58 -21.18 -19.56
N ILE A 48 -15.63 -20.63 -20.19
CA ILE A 48 -17.03 -20.97 -19.91
C ILE A 48 -17.34 -22.40 -20.38
N ALA A 49 -16.84 -22.81 -21.54
CA ALA A 49 -17.04 -24.16 -22.06
C ALA A 49 -16.39 -25.22 -21.15
N GLU A 50 -15.17 -24.97 -20.68
CA GLU A 50 -14.47 -25.80 -19.72
C GLU A 50 -15.22 -25.87 -18.38
N ALA A 51 -15.65 -24.72 -17.84
CA ALA A 51 -16.44 -24.67 -16.62
C ALA A 51 -17.77 -25.46 -16.73
N LYS A 52 -18.44 -25.40 -17.88
CA LYS A 52 -19.64 -26.20 -18.15
C LYS A 52 -19.34 -27.69 -18.19
N GLN A 53 -18.21 -28.09 -18.76
CA GLN A 53 -17.79 -29.50 -18.77
C GLN A 53 -17.48 -30.00 -17.36
N LEU A 54 -16.76 -29.22 -16.55
CA LEU A 54 -16.46 -29.57 -15.16
C LEU A 54 -17.74 -29.69 -14.32
N ALA A 55 -18.65 -28.72 -14.43
CA ALA A 55 -19.94 -28.78 -13.74
C ALA A 55 -20.77 -30.01 -14.15
N ALA A 56 -20.82 -30.33 -15.44
CA ALA A 56 -21.54 -31.51 -15.94
C ALA A 56 -20.90 -32.82 -15.47
N GLN A 57 -19.57 -32.89 -15.38
CA GLN A 57 -18.85 -34.05 -14.86
C GLN A 57 -19.09 -34.22 -13.35
N GLU A 58 -19.04 -33.13 -12.58
CA GLU A 58 -19.27 -33.19 -11.14
C GLU A 58 -20.72 -33.52 -10.80
N ALA A 59 -21.69 -32.98 -11.54
CA ALA A 59 -23.10 -33.30 -11.39
C ALA A 59 -23.41 -34.80 -11.63
N GLN A 60 -22.55 -35.52 -12.34
CA GLN A 60 -22.67 -36.97 -12.54
C GLN A 60 -22.03 -37.81 -11.42
N GLN A 61 -21.33 -37.18 -10.47
CA GLN A 61 -20.71 -37.92 -9.37
C GLN A 61 -21.76 -38.40 -8.37
N PRO A 62 -21.62 -39.64 -7.85
CA PRO A 62 -22.64 -40.26 -7.00
C PRO A 62 -22.88 -39.48 -5.70
N TYR A 63 -21.87 -38.79 -5.17
CA TYR A 63 -22.01 -38.02 -3.92
C TYR A 63 -22.98 -36.83 -4.08
N ILE A 64 -23.08 -36.22 -5.27
CA ILE A 64 -24.02 -35.11 -5.52
C ILE A 64 -25.46 -35.62 -5.42
N ALA A 65 -25.75 -36.78 -6.02
CA ALA A 65 -27.07 -37.39 -5.93
C ALA A 65 -27.42 -37.80 -4.48
N GLU A 66 -26.45 -38.32 -3.73
CA GLU A 66 -26.61 -38.64 -2.31
C GLU A 66 -26.85 -37.38 -1.46
N GLU A 67 -26.16 -36.28 -1.76
CA GLU A 67 -26.29 -35.00 -1.06
C GLU A 67 -27.63 -34.32 -1.35
N ILE A 68 -28.10 -34.34 -2.59
CA ILE A 68 -29.46 -33.89 -2.95
C ILE A 68 -30.51 -34.73 -2.21
N ALA A 69 -30.42 -36.06 -2.24
CA ALA A 69 -31.36 -36.94 -1.56
C ALA A 69 -31.36 -36.74 -0.03
N ARG A 70 -30.21 -36.37 0.56
CA ARG A 70 -30.10 -36.03 1.98
C ARG A 70 -30.75 -34.67 2.29
N CYS A 71 -30.60 -33.69 1.41
CA CYS A 71 -31.29 -32.39 1.53
C CYS A 71 -32.81 -32.54 1.39
N GLU A 72 -33.30 -33.35 0.46
CA GLU A 72 -34.74 -33.57 0.23
C GLU A 72 -35.47 -34.15 1.46
N GLN A 73 -34.75 -34.83 2.36
CA GLN A 73 -35.30 -35.36 3.62
C GLN A 73 -35.54 -34.28 4.68
N ASP A 74 -34.77 -33.18 4.63
CA ASP A 74 -34.88 -32.04 5.55
C ASP A 74 -34.50 -30.72 4.85
N PRO A 75 -35.32 -30.23 3.89
CA PRO A 75 -34.95 -29.09 3.04
C PRO A 75 -34.74 -27.80 3.84
N GLU A 76 -35.53 -27.61 4.89
CA GLU A 76 -35.50 -26.39 5.71
C GLU A 76 -34.17 -26.18 6.42
N ASN A 77 -33.52 -27.28 6.81
CA ASN A 77 -32.23 -27.25 7.51
C ASN A 77 -31.05 -27.02 6.55
N TYR A 78 -31.17 -27.45 5.29
CA TYR A 78 -30.13 -27.27 4.27
C TYR A 78 -30.21 -25.94 3.54
N THR A 79 -31.42 -25.49 3.20
CA THR A 79 -31.65 -24.36 2.28
C THR A 79 -32.42 -23.21 2.90
N GLY A 80 -32.96 -23.39 4.10
CA GLY A 80 -33.59 -22.35 4.91
C GLY A 80 -35.12 -22.50 5.06
N PRO A 81 -35.75 -21.66 5.91
CA PRO A 81 -37.15 -21.82 6.28
C PRO A 81 -38.10 -21.72 5.07
N GLY A 82 -39.04 -22.67 4.95
CA GLY A 82 -40.01 -22.71 3.85
C GLY A 82 -39.49 -23.29 2.54
N ALA A 83 -38.28 -23.85 2.53
CA ALA A 83 -37.73 -24.53 1.37
C ALA A 83 -38.40 -25.89 1.10
N THR A 84 -38.41 -26.27 -0.17
CA THR A 84 -39.01 -27.49 -0.70
C THR A 84 -37.94 -28.44 -1.21
N ALA A 85 -38.30 -29.70 -1.42
CA ALA A 85 -37.40 -30.70 -2.02
C ALA A 85 -36.87 -30.28 -3.41
N ALA A 86 -37.64 -29.49 -4.18
CA ALA A 86 -37.19 -28.97 -5.47
C ALA A 86 -36.02 -27.97 -5.33
N ASP A 87 -36.02 -27.18 -4.25
CA ASP A 87 -34.98 -26.17 -3.98
C ASP A 87 -33.63 -26.82 -3.68
N CYS A 88 -33.63 -28.03 -3.11
CA CYS A 88 -32.42 -28.83 -2.89
C CYS A 88 -31.70 -29.18 -4.19
N THR A 89 -32.45 -29.60 -5.22
CA THR A 89 -31.84 -29.93 -6.52
C THR A 89 -31.23 -28.69 -7.16
N GLU A 90 -31.90 -27.54 -7.11
CA GLU A 90 -31.38 -26.29 -7.68
C GLU A 90 -30.15 -25.78 -6.92
N ALA A 91 -30.18 -25.82 -5.59
CA ALA A 91 -29.10 -25.30 -4.74
C ALA A 91 -27.83 -26.16 -4.78
N LEU A 92 -27.97 -27.48 -4.86
CA LEU A 92 -26.85 -28.42 -4.73
C LEU A 92 -26.32 -28.94 -6.06
N THR A 93 -27.05 -28.76 -7.17
CA THR A 93 -26.52 -29.12 -8.49
C THR A 93 -25.36 -28.19 -8.86
N PRO A 94 -24.15 -28.72 -9.13
CA PRO A 94 -23.03 -27.88 -9.53
C PRO A 94 -23.35 -27.10 -10.81
N THR A 95 -23.30 -25.77 -10.73
CA THR A 95 -23.45 -24.90 -11.89
C THR A 95 -22.09 -24.50 -12.43
N TYR A 96 -22.02 -24.14 -13.71
CA TYR A 96 -20.76 -23.68 -14.31
C TYR A 96 -20.19 -22.43 -13.63
N GLN A 97 -21.03 -21.60 -13.01
CA GLN A 97 -20.59 -20.40 -12.29
C GLN A 97 -19.70 -20.76 -11.09
N ASN A 98 -19.92 -21.92 -10.45
CA ASN A 98 -19.10 -22.39 -9.32
C ASN A 98 -17.63 -22.65 -9.70
N TYR A 99 -17.34 -22.84 -11.00
CA TYR A 99 -15.98 -23.10 -11.52
C TYR A 99 -15.34 -21.86 -12.12
N LEU A 100 -16.05 -20.73 -12.20
CA LEU A 100 -15.54 -19.47 -12.71
C LEU A 100 -15.03 -18.61 -11.56
N TYR A 101 -13.83 -18.93 -11.04
CA TYR A 101 -13.23 -18.15 -9.96
C TYR A 101 -12.30 -17.06 -10.49
N ARG A 102 -12.78 -15.83 -10.51
CA ARG A 102 -11.98 -14.63 -10.77
C ARG A 102 -12.61 -13.43 -10.07
N GLN A 103 -11.79 -12.61 -9.42
CA GLN A 103 -12.28 -11.35 -8.85
C GLN A 103 -12.78 -10.42 -9.96
N GLU A 104 -13.91 -9.77 -9.71
CA GLU A 104 -14.41 -8.73 -10.60
C GLU A 104 -13.52 -7.49 -10.56
N PHE A 105 -13.32 -6.85 -11.71
CA PHE A 105 -12.63 -5.58 -11.76
C PHE A 105 -13.54 -4.49 -11.18
N THR A 106 -13.20 -3.99 -9.99
CA THR A 106 -13.81 -2.79 -9.44
C THR A 106 -12.74 -1.75 -9.15
N LEU A 107 -13.06 -0.47 -9.39
CA LEU A 107 -12.16 0.63 -9.06
C LEU A 107 -11.96 0.76 -7.54
N THR A 108 -12.93 0.33 -6.74
CA THR A 108 -12.86 0.32 -5.28
C THR A 108 -11.79 -0.66 -4.78
N SER A 109 -11.84 -1.93 -5.19
CA SER A 109 -10.82 -2.94 -4.84
C SER A 109 -9.45 -2.55 -5.41
N LEU A 110 -9.42 -2.04 -6.65
CA LEU A 110 -8.17 -1.53 -7.22
C LEU A 110 -7.57 -0.42 -6.35
N ARG A 111 -8.39 0.48 -5.77
CA ARG A 111 -7.91 1.56 -4.89
C ARG A 111 -7.37 1.01 -3.56
N THR A 112 -8.14 0.16 -2.88
CA THR A 112 -7.82 -0.31 -1.52
C THR A 112 -6.67 -1.30 -1.51
N ASP A 113 -6.51 -2.08 -2.58
CA ASP A 113 -5.57 -3.20 -2.59
C ASP A 113 -4.31 -2.79 -3.37
N VAL A 114 -4.43 -2.71 -4.69
CA VAL A 114 -3.30 -2.51 -5.59
C VAL A 114 -2.80 -1.06 -5.57
N GLY A 115 -3.72 -0.09 -5.51
CA GLY A 115 -3.41 1.33 -5.44
C GLY A 115 -2.72 1.70 -4.14
N ALA A 116 -3.22 1.20 -3.01
CA ALA A 116 -2.57 1.35 -1.71
C ALA A 116 -1.17 0.71 -1.70
N ALA A 117 -1.05 -0.54 -2.19
CA ALA A 117 0.23 -1.23 -2.26
C ALA A 117 1.23 -0.51 -3.18
N ALA A 118 0.78 0.05 -4.31
CA ALA A 118 1.61 0.87 -5.20
C ALA A 118 2.15 2.11 -4.46
N ILE A 119 1.32 2.83 -3.69
CA ILE A 119 1.75 3.98 -2.90
C ILE A 119 2.75 3.58 -1.80
N ILE A 120 2.52 2.46 -1.11
CA ILE A 120 3.44 1.91 -0.10
C ILE A 120 4.81 1.63 -0.72
N ILE A 121 4.83 0.87 -1.83
CA ILE A 121 6.06 0.48 -2.51
C ILE A 121 6.80 1.71 -3.04
N MET A 122 6.09 2.64 -3.68
CA MET A 122 6.69 3.89 -4.16
C MET A 122 7.26 4.73 -3.00
N THR A 123 6.59 4.76 -1.85
CA THR A 123 7.10 5.45 -0.66
C THR A 123 8.40 4.81 -0.19
N GLY A 124 8.45 3.48 -0.09
CA GLY A 124 9.66 2.74 0.26
C GLY A 124 10.80 2.94 -0.74
N LEU A 125 10.52 2.86 -2.05
CA LEU A 125 11.51 3.15 -3.09
C LEU A 125 12.01 4.59 -3.02
N MET A 126 11.15 5.56 -2.73
CA MET A 126 11.56 6.95 -2.58
C MET A 126 12.40 7.15 -1.31
N MET A 127 12.11 6.46 -0.21
CA MET A 127 13.01 6.39 0.96
C MET A 127 14.39 5.85 0.59
N LEU A 128 14.45 4.82 -0.26
CA LEU A 128 15.73 4.30 -0.79
C LEU A 128 16.44 5.35 -1.65
N VAL A 129 15.73 6.09 -2.51
CA VAL A 129 16.32 7.20 -3.29
C VAL A 129 16.96 8.24 -2.36
N GLY A 130 16.24 8.68 -1.32
CA GLY A 130 16.77 9.64 -0.34
C GLY A 130 18.02 9.10 0.39
N THR A 131 17.98 7.83 0.78
CA THR A 131 19.08 7.12 1.43
C THR A 131 20.31 7.01 0.53
N THR A 132 20.13 6.51 -0.69
CA THR A 132 21.21 6.31 -1.66
C THR A 132 21.83 7.64 -2.09
N PHE A 133 21.01 8.69 -2.27
CA PHE A 133 21.49 9.99 -2.72
C PHE A 133 22.52 10.58 -1.77
N VAL A 134 22.21 10.60 -0.48
CA VAL A 134 23.10 11.19 0.54
C VAL A 134 24.15 10.21 1.03
N GLY A 135 23.81 8.94 1.17
CA GLY A 135 24.75 7.95 1.67
C GLY A 135 25.95 7.77 0.75
N HIS A 136 25.74 7.84 -0.57
CA HIS A 136 26.86 7.88 -1.52
C HIS A 136 27.74 9.12 -1.33
N ASP A 137 27.17 10.29 -1.02
CA ASP A 137 27.96 11.52 -0.81
C ASP A 137 28.86 11.46 0.40
N TRP A 138 28.41 10.79 1.47
CA TRP A 138 29.24 10.52 2.63
C TRP A 138 30.32 9.48 2.31
N ASN A 139 29.95 8.39 1.65
CA ASN A 139 30.88 7.31 1.34
C ASN A 139 32.04 7.74 0.43
N THR A 140 31.81 8.65 -0.52
CA THR A 140 32.85 9.13 -1.43
C THR A 140 33.56 10.40 -0.97
N GLY A 141 33.22 10.95 0.22
CA GLY A 141 33.73 12.24 0.68
C GLY A 141 33.22 13.46 -0.12
N SER A 142 32.30 13.25 -1.08
CA SER A 142 31.71 14.33 -1.87
C SER A 142 30.97 15.35 -1.00
N MET A 143 30.41 14.92 0.14
CA MET A 143 29.77 15.83 1.09
C MET A 143 30.77 16.81 1.70
N SER A 144 31.94 16.32 2.14
CA SER A 144 32.99 17.16 2.71
C SER A 144 33.46 18.22 1.71
N ASN A 145 33.70 17.80 0.46
CA ASN A 145 34.08 18.72 -0.62
C ASN A 145 33.01 19.80 -0.88
N GLN A 146 31.73 19.42 -0.87
CA GLN A 146 30.64 20.38 -1.08
C GLN A 146 30.56 21.43 0.03
N LEU A 147 30.85 21.04 1.28
CA LEU A 147 30.84 21.93 2.44
C LEU A 147 32.03 22.89 2.48
N LEU A 148 33.12 22.62 1.74
CA LEU A 148 34.20 23.59 1.54
C LEU A 148 33.72 24.80 0.72
N PHE A 149 32.92 24.56 -0.31
CA PHE A 149 32.39 25.62 -1.18
C PHE A 149 31.13 26.29 -0.62
N GLU A 150 30.29 25.55 0.12
CA GLU A 150 29.11 26.08 0.79
C GLU A 150 29.12 25.70 2.28
N PRO A 151 29.76 26.52 3.14
CA PRO A 151 29.97 26.20 4.55
C PRO A 151 28.68 26.22 5.37
N ARG A 152 27.59 26.81 4.84
CA ARG A 152 26.28 26.84 5.52
C ARG A 152 25.61 25.47 5.39
N ARG A 153 26.03 24.53 6.24
CA ARG A 153 25.60 23.12 6.25
C ARG A 153 24.10 22.91 6.11
N LEU A 154 23.30 23.75 6.78
CA LEU A 154 21.83 23.68 6.71
C LEU A 154 21.28 24.02 5.33
N ARG A 155 21.93 24.92 4.59
CA ARG A 155 21.50 25.22 3.21
C ARG A 155 21.70 24.03 2.30
N VAL A 156 22.79 23.27 2.49
CA VAL A 156 23.04 22.03 1.75
C VAL A 156 22.02 20.95 2.15
N TRP A 157 21.76 20.78 3.44
CA TRP A 157 20.75 19.84 3.93
C TRP A 157 19.36 20.13 3.33
N TRP A 158 18.89 21.38 3.41
CA TRP A 158 17.59 21.77 2.87
C TRP A 158 17.54 21.70 1.34
N ALA A 159 18.62 22.07 0.63
CA ALA A 159 18.65 21.94 -0.83
C ALA A 159 18.50 20.47 -1.27
N LYS A 160 19.17 19.53 -0.58
CA LYS A 160 19.05 18.09 -0.86
C LYS A 160 17.69 17.55 -0.47
N GLY A 161 17.19 17.92 0.71
CA GLY A 161 15.85 17.55 1.17
C GLY A 161 14.77 18.00 0.20
N LEU A 162 14.80 19.27 -0.20
CA LEU A 162 13.87 19.83 -1.19
C LEU A 162 14.02 19.17 -2.56
N ALA A 163 15.24 18.86 -3.02
CA ALA A 163 15.44 18.16 -4.29
C ALA A 163 14.77 16.77 -4.26
N VAL A 164 14.98 16.00 -3.20
CA VAL A 164 14.38 14.67 -3.03
C VAL A 164 12.86 14.77 -2.90
N MET A 165 12.34 15.70 -2.10
CA MET A 165 10.89 15.90 -1.96
C MET A 165 10.23 16.29 -3.28
N LEU A 166 10.82 17.22 -4.04
CA LEU A 166 10.28 17.66 -5.33
C LEU A 166 10.28 16.53 -6.36
N VAL A 167 11.38 15.77 -6.43
CA VAL A 167 11.44 14.60 -7.32
C VAL A 167 10.42 13.55 -6.91
N GLY A 168 10.31 13.24 -5.61
CA GLY A 168 9.32 12.31 -5.09
C GLY A 168 7.88 12.75 -5.38
N ALA A 169 7.58 14.04 -5.22
CA ALA A 169 6.26 14.59 -5.51
C ALA A 169 5.92 14.54 -7.00
N VAL A 170 6.85 14.96 -7.87
CA VAL A 170 6.64 14.95 -9.33
C VAL A 170 6.52 13.53 -9.88
N VAL A 171 7.41 12.63 -9.48
CA VAL A 171 7.37 11.22 -9.90
C VAL A 171 6.12 10.53 -9.33
N GLY A 172 5.82 10.75 -8.04
CA GLY A 172 4.60 10.26 -7.40
C GLY A 172 3.35 10.69 -8.15
N ALA A 173 3.20 11.98 -8.41
CA ALA A 173 2.05 12.52 -9.13
C ALA A 173 1.95 11.98 -10.56
N ALA A 174 3.05 11.97 -11.30
CA ALA A 174 3.06 11.51 -12.69
C ALA A 174 2.72 10.01 -12.80
N VAL A 175 3.30 9.17 -11.96
CA VAL A 175 3.06 7.72 -11.98
C VAL A 175 1.65 7.40 -11.51
N LEU A 176 1.16 8.02 -10.42
CA LEU A 176 -0.21 7.79 -9.94
C LEU A 176 -1.26 8.30 -10.95
N ALA A 177 -1.02 9.44 -11.58
CA ALA A 177 -1.88 9.93 -12.66
C ALA A 177 -1.90 8.95 -13.85
N THR A 178 -0.74 8.43 -14.25
CA THR A 178 -0.63 7.43 -15.33
C THR A 178 -1.32 6.13 -14.97
N PHE A 179 -1.13 5.66 -13.73
CA PHE A 179 -1.77 4.46 -13.19
C PHE A 179 -3.29 4.58 -13.25
N TRP A 180 -3.86 5.69 -12.76
CA TRP A 180 -5.30 5.87 -12.74
C TRP A 180 -5.89 6.21 -14.12
N ALA A 181 -5.12 6.86 -15.01
CA ALA A 181 -5.49 6.97 -16.41
C ALA A 181 -5.60 5.59 -17.06
N GLY A 182 -4.62 4.71 -16.85
CA GLY A 182 -4.68 3.32 -17.32
C GLY A 182 -5.86 2.56 -16.73
N ALA A 183 -6.12 2.69 -15.43
CA ALA A 183 -7.28 2.09 -14.78
C ALA A 183 -8.61 2.58 -15.36
N SER A 184 -8.71 3.87 -15.70
CA SER A 184 -9.90 4.44 -16.33
C SER A 184 -10.16 3.86 -17.72
N LEU A 185 -9.09 3.61 -18.50
CA LEU A 185 -9.20 2.97 -19.81
C LEU A 185 -9.64 1.51 -19.70
N VAL A 186 -9.14 0.78 -18.70
CA VAL A 186 -9.55 -0.60 -18.42
C VAL A 186 -11.00 -0.65 -17.94
N ALA A 187 -11.43 0.29 -17.10
CA ALA A 187 -12.81 0.37 -16.65
C ALA A 187 -13.77 0.67 -17.81
N ALA A 188 -13.40 1.62 -18.68
CA ALA A 188 -14.18 1.99 -19.86
C ALA A 188 -14.28 0.87 -20.89
N SER A 189 -13.22 0.08 -21.09
CA SER A 189 -13.24 -1.05 -22.03
C SER A 189 -14.04 -2.26 -21.52
N ARG A 190 -14.46 -2.24 -20.26
CA ARG A 190 -15.21 -3.31 -19.59
C ARG A 190 -16.59 -2.87 -19.11
N ASP A 191 -17.03 -1.67 -19.50
CA ASP A 191 -18.31 -1.07 -19.09
C ASP A 191 -18.54 -1.10 -17.56
N VAL A 192 -17.47 -0.92 -16.78
CA VAL A 192 -17.53 -1.01 -15.32
C VAL A 192 -18.27 0.21 -14.77
N ARG A 193 -19.35 -0.05 -14.01
CA ARG A 193 -20.13 0.99 -13.32
C ARG A 193 -19.25 1.69 -12.29
N VAL A 194 -19.15 3.02 -12.40
CA VAL A 194 -18.44 3.85 -11.41
C VAL A 194 -19.46 4.46 -10.47
N GLU A 195 -19.28 4.26 -9.17
CA GLU A 195 -20.11 4.86 -8.14
C GLU A 195 -19.92 6.39 -8.10
N PRO A 196 -20.99 7.18 -7.89
CA PRO A 196 -20.87 8.63 -7.70
C PRO A 196 -19.88 8.96 -6.58
N GLY A 197 -18.97 9.91 -6.83
CA GLY A 197 -17.97 10.34 -5.84
C GLY A 197 -16.72 9.44 -5.72
N LEU A 198 -16.66 8.29 -6.40
CA LEU A 198 -15.47 7.44 -6.35
C LEU A 198 -14.22 8.15 -6.91
N TRP A 199 -14.37 8.94 -7.97
CA TRP A 199 -13.25 9.71 -8.55
C TRP A 199 -12.72 10.77 -7.59
N SER A 200 -13.56 11.46 -6.82
CA SER A 200 -13.09 12.40 -5.79
C SER A 200 -12.30 11.66 -4.71
N THR A 201 -12.78 10.51 -4.25
CA THR A 201 -12.07 9.66 -3.29
C THR A 201 -10.72 9.18 -3.83
N ILE A 202 -10.66 8.79 -5.10
CA ILE A 202 -9.41 8.40 -5.78
C ILE A 202 -8.43 9.58 -5.83
N VAL A 203 -8.89 10.77 -6.19
CA VAL A 203 -8.05 11.98 -6.25
C VAL A 203 -7.50 12.34 -4.87
N GLU A 204 -8.31 12.24 -3.81
CA GLU A 204 -7.87 12.45 -2.44
C GLU A 204 -6.81 11.42 -2.01
N THR A 205 -7.05 10.13 -2.28
CA THR A 205 -6.07 9.07 -2.02
C THR A 205 -4.76 9.31 -2.77
N GLN A 206 -4.83 9.75 -4.04
CA GLN A 206 -3.63 10.11 -4.81
C GLN A 206 -2.90 11.30 -4.19
N ALA A 207 -3.60 12.37 -3.81
CA ALA A 207 -2.98 13.55 -3.20
C ALA A 207 -2.23 13.18 -1.90
N ARG A 208 -2.86 12.39 -1.03
CA ARG A 208 -2.21 11.88 0.20
C ARG A 208 -1.05 10.94 -0.13
N GLY A 209 -1.19 10.09 -1.14
CA GLY A 209 -0.13 9.21 -1.64
C GLY A 209 1.10 9.97 -2.14
N VAL A 210 0.92 11.05 -2.91
CA VAL A 210 2.02 11.92 -3.37
C VAL A 210 2.77 12.53 -2.19
N VAL A 211 2.04 12.99 -1.16
CA VAL A 211 2.64 13.50 0.07
C VAL A 211 3.44 12.42 0.78
N ALA A 212 2.88 11.22 0.94
CA ALA A 212 3.57 10.08 1.56
C ALA A 212 4.87 9.73 0.82
N ILE A 213 4.83 9.63 -0.51
CA ILE A 213 6.01 9.32 -1.35
C ILE A 213 7.11 10.38 -1.18
N ALA A 214 6.75 11.66 -1.24
CA ALA A 214 7.70 12.76 -1.08
C ALA A 214 8.34 12.78 0.33
N LEU A 215 7.53 12.57 1.37
CA LEU A 215 8.00 12.51 2.76
C LEU A 215 8.82 11.25 3.04
N GLY A 216 8.52 10.13 2.39
CA GLY A 216 9.36 8.93 2.43
C GLY A 216 10.77 9.24 1.94
N GLY A 217 10.90 9.90 0.79
CA GLY A 217 12.22 10.35 0.32
C GLY A 217 12.96 11.24 1.32
N LEU A 218 12.26 12.21 1.91
CA LEU A 218 12.83 13.07 2.95
C LEU A 218 13.27 12.28 4.19
N LEU A 219 12.47 11.30 4.63
CA LEU A 219 12.75 10.48 5.80
C LEU A 219 14.02 9.64 5.59
N GLY A 220 14.13 8.94 4.45
CA GLY A 220 15.34 8.19 4.11
C GLY A 220 16.59 9.07 4.05
N LEU A 221 16.46 10.26 3.46
CA LEU A 221 17.52 11.28 3.44
C LEU A 221 17.89 11.73 4.86
N ALA A 222 16.92 12.05 5.71
CA ALA A 222 17.14 12.58 7.04
C ALA A 222 17.85 11.57 7.93
N LEU A 223 17.39 10.31 7.93
CA LEU A 223 18.03 9.23 8.66
C LEU A 223 19.46 8.98 8.16
N THR A 224 19.67 9.01 6.84
CA THR A 224 21.02 8.83 6.28
C THR A 224 21.96 9.99 6.60
N MET A 225 21.46 11.21 6.61
CA MET A 225 22.22 12.38 7.11
C MET A 225 22.57 12.23 8.60
N LEU A 226 21.66 11.67 9.41
CA LEU A 226 21.87 11.46 10.85
C LEU A 226 22.96 10.42 11.12
N PHE A 227 22.91 9.27 10.42
CA PHE A 227 23.86 8.17 10.61
C PHE A 227 25.13 8.29 9.77
N ARG A 228 25.10 9.09 8.69
CA ARG A 228 26.15 9.17 7.66
C ARG A 228 26.49 7.81 7.03
N SER A 229 25.53 6.88 7.04
CA SER A 229 25.68 5.51 6.53
C SER A 229 24.38 5.01 5.94
N THR A 230 24.44 4.48 4.71
CA THR A 230 23.30 3.78 4.08
C THR A 230 22.96 2.54 4.87
N VAL A 231 23.95 1.73 5.23
CA VAL A 231 23.78 0.45 5.93
C VAL A 231 23.07 0.68 7.26
N ALA A 232 23.54 1.63 8.08
CA ALA A 232 22.92 1.93 9.37
C ALA A 232 21.45 2.37 9.21
N THR A 233 21.15 3.16 8.18
CA THR A 233 19.79 3.63 7.90
C THR A 233 18.87 2.49 7.50
N LEU A 234 19.32 1.63 6.57
CA LEU A 234 18.55 0.47 6.13
C LEU A 234 18.33 -0.53 7.26
N SER A 235 19.37 -0.80 8.08
CA SER A 235 19.25 -1.66 9.26
C SER A 235 18.22 -1.13 10.26
N LEU A 236 18.22 0.18 10.52
CA LEU A 236 17.21 0.78 11.40
C LEU A 236 15.80 0.66 10.82
N MET A 237 15.61 1.00 9.54
CA MET A 237 14.31 0.92 8.88
C MET A 237 13.75 -0.51 8.89
N PHE A 238 14.59 -1.48 8.56
CA PHE A 238 14.21 -2.89 8.59
C PHE A 238 13.92 -3.38 10.01
N GLY A 239 14.78 -3.01 10.97
CA GLY A 239 14.59 -3.33 12.39
C GLY A 239 13.29 -2.77 12.94
N ILE A 240 12.94 -1.52 12.63
CA ILE A 240 11.65 -0.93 13.04
C ILE A 240 10.47 -1.63 12.37
N SER A 241 10.58 -1.96 11.08
CA SER A 241 9.47 -2.58 10.34
C SER A 241 9.11 -3.97 10.88
N ILE A 242 10.12 -4.79 11.23
CA ILE A 242 9.92 -6.16 11.72
C ILE A 242 9.85 -6.20 13.25
N ALA A 243 10.90 -5.75 13.93
CA ALA A 243 10.96 -5.87 15.39
C ALA A 243 10.08 -4.84 16.08
N GLY A 244 9.87 -3.66 15.47
CA GLY A 244 9.01 -2.64 16.05
C GLY A 244 7.54 -3.06 16.08
N SER A 245 7.03 -3.65 14.99
CA SER A 245 5.66 -4.16 14.95
C SER A 245 5.47 -5.31 15.94
N LEU A 246 6.41 -6.25 16.00
CA LEU A 246 6.39 -7.33 16.98
C LEU A 246 6.41 -6.80 18.42
N LEU A 247 7.32 -5.87 18.73
CA LEU A 247 7.45 -5.30 20.07
C LEU A 247 6.18 -4.58 20.51
N ILE A 248 5.57 -3.78 19.63
CA ILE A 248 4.31 -3.10 19.90
C ILE A 248 3.22 -4.11 20.24
N MET A 249 3.04 -5.15 19.42
CA MET A 249 2.02 -6.18 19.67
C MET A 249 2.30 -6.99 20.94
N THR A 250 3.57 -7.26 21.26
CA THR A 250 3.91 -8.01 22.48
C THR A 250 3.70 -7.21 23.76
N VAL A 251 3.89 -5.89 23.72
CA VAL A 251 3.80 -5.02 24.91
C VAL A 251 2.39 -4.48 25.12
N LEU A 252 1.70 -4.13 24.03
CA LEU A 252 0.40 -3.46 24.07
C LEU A 252 -0.77 -4.39 23.70
N GLY A 253 -0.51 -5.63 23.28
CA GLY A 253 -1.55 -6.56 22.84
C GLY A 253 -2.28 -6.06 21.59
N GLU A 254 -3.57 -6.39 21.49
CA GLU A 254 -4.42 -6.04 20.34
C GLU A 254 -4.65 -4.52 20.19
N GLU A 255 -4.64 -3.77 21.31
CA GLU A 255 -4.70 -2.30 21.29
C GLU A 255 -3.46 -1.68 20.61
N GLY A 256 -2.36 -2.43 20.52
CA GLY A 256 -1.13 -2.05 19.84
C GLY A 256 -1.31 -1.81 18.34
N THR A 257 -2.34 -2.41 17.72
CA THR A 257 -2.62 -2.30 16.28
C THR A 257 -2.74 -0.86 15.80
N ARG A 258 -3.29 0.03 16.65
CA ARG A 258 -3.40 1.47 16.38
C ARG A 258 -2.05 2.15 16.16
N TRP A 259 -0.99 1.68 16.81
CA TRP A 259 0.34 2.30 16.77
C TRP A 259 1.25 1.71 15.70
N LEU A 260 0.80 0.65 15.02
CA LEU A 260 1.57 0.04 13.95
C LEU A 260 1.73 1.00 12.76
N LEU A 261 2.94 1.01 12.18
CA LEU A 261 3.23 1.83 11.01
C LEU A 261 2.31 1.52 9.81
N PRO A 262 2.04 0.24 9.45
CA PRO A 262 1.11 -0.07 8.37
C PRO A 262 -0.29 0.49 8.59
N THR A 263 -0.83 0.39 9.81
CA THR A 263 -2.16 0.90 10.18
C THR A 263 -2.26 2.41 9.96
N ASN A 264 -1.30 3.16 10.50
CA ASN A 264 -1.29 4.63 10.37
C ASN A 264 -1.02 5.07 8.93
N PHE A 265 -0.20 4.32 8.19
CA PHE A 265 0.08 4.57 6.78
C PHE A 265 -1.18 4.38 5.92
N LEU A 266 -1.88 3.27 6.08
CA LEU A 266 -3.13 2.99 5.36
C LEU A 266 -4.22 3.98 5.74
N ALA A 267 -4.36 4.30 7.04
CA ALA A 267 -5.32 5.30 7.50
C ALA A 267 -5.10 6.65 6.82
N PHE A 268 -3.85 7.12 6.78
CA PHE A 268 -3.51 8.36 6.09
C PHE A 268 -3.83 8.31 4.60
N VAL A 269 -3.35 7.28 3.88
CA VAL A 269 -3.48 7.22 2.42
C VAL A 269 -4.92 6.99 1.97
N LEU A 270 -5.63 6.06 2.58
CA LEU A 270 -6.97 5.64 2.15
C LEU A 270 -8.11 6.56 2.62
N GLY A 271 -7.83 7.49 3.54
CA GLY A 271 -8.86 8.35 4.15
C GLY A 271 -9.37 7.85 5.50
N GLY A 272 -8.90 6.68 5.93
CA GLY A 272 -9.21 6.03 7.19
C GLY A 272 -8.90 4.54 7.07
N PHE A 273 -8.78 3.86 8.20
CA PHE A 273 -8.54 2.42 8.21
C PHE A 273 -9.28 1.77 9.37
N THR A 274 -10.09 0.77 9.08
CA THR A 274 -10.75 -0.06 10.09
C THR A 274 -9.91 -1.32 10.33
N TYR A 275 -9.79 -1.70 11.59
CA TYR A 275 -9.08 -2.90 12.01
C TYR A 275 -9.83 -3.59 13.13
N TYR A 276 -9.68 -4.91 13.20
CA TYR A 276 -10.28 -5.71 14.26
C TYR A 276 -9.51 -5.54 15.59
N ASP A 277 -10.26 -5.33 16.67
CA ASP A 277 -9.77 -5.18 18.03
C ASP A 277 -10.68 -5.98 18.98
N GLY A 278 -10.21 -7.13 19.45
CA GLY A 278 -10.99 -8.00 20.33
C GLY A 278 -11.30 -7.37 21.68
N SER A 279 -10.54 -6.36 22.11
CA SER A 279 -10.83 -5.58 23.32
C SER A 279 -12.06 -4.67 23.17
N ALA A 280 -12.44 -4.34 21.93
CA ALA A 280 -13.63 -3.54 21.63
C ALA A 280 -14.92 -4.36 21.63
N CYS A 281 -14.82 -5.69 21.60
CA CYS A 281 -15.97 -6.57 21.61
C CYS A 281 -16.72 -6.48 22.95
N SER A 282 -18.04 -6.24 22.90
CA SER A 282 -18.93 -6.50 24.02
C SER A 282 -19.47 -7.93 23.95
N PHE A 283 -19.46 -8.62 25.08
CA PHE A 283 -19.95 -9.99 25.20
C PHE A 283 -21.32 -10.00 25.89
N SER A 284 -22.30 -10.65 25.27
CA SER A 284 -23.59 -10.95 25.90
C SER A 284 -23.40 -11.97 27.04
N PRO A 285 -24.25 -12.00 28.08
CA PRO A 285 -24.20 -13.01 29.14
C PRO A 285 -24.20 -14.46 28.64
N ASP A 286 -24.74 -14.71 27.45
CA ASP A 286 -24.80 -16.03 26.80
C ASP A 286 -23.49 -16.42 26.07
N GLY A 287 -22.44 -15.61 26.17
CA GLY A 287 -21.14 -15.86 25.53
C GLY A 287 -21.10 -15.52 24.03
N MET A 288 -22.20 -15.00 23.47
CA MET A 288 -22.23 -14.50 22.09
C MET A 288 -21.64 -13.09 22.01
N THR A 289 -20.79 -12.86 21.02
CA THR A 289 -20.24 -11.53 20.72
C THR A 289 -21.37 -10.61 20.28
N SER A 290 -21.66 -9.58 21.06
CA SER A 290 -22.71 -8.60 20.79
C SER A 290 -22.09 -7.22 20.76
N GLY A 291 -21.68 -6.72 19.59
CA GLY A 291 -21.07 -5.39 19.43
C GLY A 291 -20.16 -5.29 18.20
N ASP A 292 -19.74 -4.07 17.88
CA ASP A 292 -18.76 -3.82 16.82
C ASP A 292 -17.33 -4.02 17.38
N CYS A 293 -16.65 -5.07 16.90
CA CYS A 293 -15.27 -5.37 17.26
C CYS A 293 -14.26 -4.62 16.37
N GLU A 294 -14.72 -3.69 15.52
CA GLU A 294 -13.85 -2.88 14.70
C GLU A 294 -13.52 -1.54 15.36
N ARG A 295 -12.28 -1.10 15.16
CA ARG A 295 -11.81 0.24 15.49
C ARG A 295 -11.44 0.98 14.22
N HIS A 296 -11.68 2.29 14.23
CA HIS A 296 -11.35 3.16 13.10
C HIS A 296 -10.20 4.11 13.46
N VAL A 297 -9.20 4.17 12.59
CA VAL A 297 -8.17 5.21 12.60
C VAL A 297 -8.45 6.20 11.48
N SER A 298 -8.63 7.47 11.84
CA SER A 298 -8.86 8.53 10.85
C SER A 298 -7.59 8.85 10.05
N ALA A 299 -7.75 9.44 8.87
CA ALA A 299 -6.62 9.91 8.08
C ALA A 299 -5.76 10.95 8.81
N MET A 300 -6.39 11.79 9.64
CA MET A 300 -5.69 12.80 10.42
C MET A 300 -4.82 12.16 11.49
N ASP A 301 -5.36 11.20 12.25
CA ASP A 301 -4.62 10.52 13.32
C ASP A 301 -3.42 9.75 12.75
N GLY A 302 -3.64 9.00 11.67
CA GLY A 302 -2.56 8.32 10.95
C GLY A 302 -1.51 9.29 10.43
N GLY A 303 -1.96 10.40 9.84
CA GLY A 303 -1.09 11.46 9.34
C GLY A 303 -0.24 12.11 10.43
N VAL A 304 -0.80 12.33 11.63
CA VAL A 304 -0.07 12.91 12.78
C VAL A 304 1.05 11.97 13.22
N VAL A 305 0.80 10.67 13.36
CA VAL A 305 1.83 9.70 13.75
C VAL A 305 2.99 9.70 12.75
N LEU A 306 2.68 9.66 11.45
CA LEU A 306 3.71 9.70 10.39
C LEU A 306 4.46 11.03 10.38
N ALA A 307 3.76 12.15 10.56
CA ALA A 307 4.37 13.48 10.61
C ALA A 307 5.33 13.61 11.79
N VAL A 308 4.98 13.09 12.96
CA VAL A 308 5.86 13.08 14.15
C VAL A 308 7.14 12.32 13.84
N ILE A 309 7.07 11.14 13.21
CA ILE A 309 8.25 10.35 12.84
C ILE A 309 9.17 11.15 11.91
N VAL A 310 8.60 11.76 10.86
CA VAL A 310 9.37 12.57 9.90
C VAL A 310 10.00 13.78 10.59
N VAL A 311 9.22 14.52 11.38
CA VAL A 311 9.69 15.72 12.09
C VAL A 311 10.82 15.36 13.06
N VAL A 312 10.66 14.31 13.85
CA VAL A 312 11.71 13.85 14.78
C VAL A 312 12.98 13.47 14.02
N ALA A 313 12.88 12.69 12.94
CA ALA A 313 14.04 12.31 12.13
C ALA A 313 14.75 13.55 11.53
N VAL A 314 14.00 14.51 11.00
CA VAL A 314 14.53 15.76 10.46
C VAL A 314 15.20 16.59 11.53
N LEU A 315 14.58 16.78 12.70
CA LEU A 315 15.14 17.56 13.79
C LEU A 315 16.44 16.95 14.32
N LEU A 316 16.46 15.63 14.55
CA LEU A 316 17.68 14.93 14.98
C LEU A 316 18.78 15.01 13.92
N SER A 317 18.43 14.84 12.65
CA SER A 317 19.35 14.95 11.51
C SER A 317 19.97 16.34 11.40
N VAL A 318 19.14 17.38 11.45
CA VAL A 318 19.57 18.79 11.39
C VAL A 318 20.43 19.14 12.61
N TRP A 319 20.03 18.70 13.81
CA TRP A 319 20.80 18.90 15.03
C TRP A 319 22.18 18.24 14.95
N SER A 320 22.22 16.99 14.50
CA SER A 320 23.47 16.24 14.26
C SER A 320 24.37 16.97 13.26
N MET A 321 23.83 17.47 12.14
CA MET A 321 24.59 18.18 11.12
C MET A 321 25.17 19.52 11.59
N ARG A 322 24.49 20.19 12.54
CA ARG A 322 24.99 21.42 13.18
C ARG A 322 26.15 21.14 14.13
N ARG A 323 26.09 20.05 14.89
CA ARG A 323 27.04 19.77 15.98
C ARG A 323 28.22 18.90 15.59
N ARG A 324 28.03 17.91 14.73
CA ARG A 324 29.09 16.96 14.39
C ARG A 324 30.03 17.54 13.35
N ASP A 325 31.32 17.44 13.58
CA ASP A 325 32.33 17.80 12.58
C ASP A 325 32.22 16.93 11.34
N VAL A 326 32.67 17.50 10.22
CA VAL A 326 32.70 16.82 8.93
C VAL A 326 34.07 16.14 8.85
N PRO A 327 34.12 14.82 8.62
CA PRO A 327 35.39 14.11 8.46
C PRO A 327 36.13 14.56 7.19
#